data_AF-A0A7X7ASJ0-F1
#
_entry.id   AF-A0A7X7ASJ0-F1
#
_cell.length_a   1.000
_cell.length_b   1.000
_cell.length_c   1.000
_cell.angle_alpha   90.00
_cell.angle_beta   90.00
_cell.angle_gamma   90.00
#
_symmetry.space_group_name_H-M   'P 1'
#
loop_
_entity.id
_entity.type
_entity.pdbx_description
1 polymer ?
#
loop_
_entity_poly.entity_id
_entity_poly.type
_entity_poly.pdbx_seq_one_letter_code
_entity_poly.pdbx_strand_id
1 'polypeptide(L)'
;MKKIFKLTVVVLLIIFLVGCGDDKEEAKFHYKPEIYKHDQVITNTSIINDSVYRSTVEFNVVSNTDEDKLELCRKNIEKLETQLAKLEETKLLLKDEKKLTKKEKKEWENNYKDAIKSTQSWIKEMKTKEKEYLPTEE
;
A
#
# COMPACT_ATOMS: atom_id res chain seq x y z
N MET A 1 47.23 -56.72 -1.28
CA MET A 1 45.92 -56.68 -0.59
C MET A 1 45.92 -55.42 0.26
N LYS A 2 45.42 -54.28 -0.23
CA LYS A 2 44.02 -53.81 -0.16
C LYS A 2 43.46 -53.90 1.28
N LYS A 3 42.96 -52.77 1.80
CA LYS A 3 42.55 -52.44 3.18
C LYS A 3 43.72 -51.73 3.89
N ILE A 4 43.74 -50.40 4.07
CA ILE A 4 42.92 -49.67 5.07
C ILE A 4 42.73 -48.17 4.69
N PHE A 5 43.28 -47.69 3.57
CA PHE A 5 43.39 -46.24 3.28
C PHE A 5 42.14 -45.53 2.69
N LYS A 6 40.93 -45.96 3.03
CA LYS A 6 39.70 -45.29 2.53
C LYS A 6 38.65 -44.92 3.57
N LEU A 7 38.87 -45.18 4.86
CA LEU A 7 37.84 -44.92 5.88
C LEU A 7 38.06 -43.67 6.75
N THR A 8 39.24 -43.05 6.73
CA THR A 8 39.53 -41.86 7.54
C THR A 8 39.12 -40.54 6.91
N VAL A 9 38.99 -40.47 5.58
CA VAL A 9 38.62 -39.22 4.88
C VAL A 9 37.11 -38.95 4.96
N VAL A 10 36.27 -39.99 5.11
CA VAL A 10 34.82 -39.84 5.14
C VAL A 10 34.32 -39.30 6.49
N VAL A 11 34.99 -39.62 7.60
CA VAL A 11 34.60 -39.12 8.94
C VAL A 11 34.96 -37.64 9.11
N LEU A 12 36.07 -37.18 8.51
CA LEU A 12 36.44 -35.75 8.51
C LEU A 12 35.53 -34.88 7.63
N LEU A 13 34.88 -35.46 6.61
CA LEU A 13 33.92 -34.76 5.76
C LEU A 13 32.54 -34.58 6.40
N ILE A 14 32.17 -35.43 7.36
CA ILE A 14 30.87 -35.33 8.06
C ILE A 14 30.92 -34.28 9.18
N ILE A 15 32.08 -34.03 9.79
CA ILE A 15 32.22 -33.00 10.84
C ILE A 15 32.10 -31.58 10.26
N PHE A 16 32.40 -31.38 8.96
CA PHE A 16 32.13 -30.10 8.27
C PHE A 16 30.65 -29.86 7.94
N LEU A 17 29.79 -30.87 8.04
CA LEU A 17 28.34 -30.74 7.77
C LEU A 17 27.50 -30.53 9.04
N VAL A 18 28.10 -30.55 10.23
CA VAL A 18 27.38 -30.38 11.52
C VAL A 18 27.87 -29.16 12.31
N GLY A 19 28.84 -28.41 11.78
CA GLY A 19 29.50 -27.30 12.50
C GLY A 19 29.33 -25.94 11.83
N CYS A 20 28.10 -25.43 11.80
CA CYS A 20 27.73 -24.02 12.04
C CYS A 20 26.30 -23.84 11.55
N GLY A 21 25.33 -24.15 12.41
CA GLY A 21 24.11 -23.36 12.43
C GLY A 21 24.52 -21.93 12.77
N ASP A 22 24.88 -21.15 11.76
CA ASP A 22 24.74 -19.70 11.84
C ASP A 22 23.23 -19.44 11.81
N ASP A 23 22.58 -19.68 12.95
CA ASP A 23 21.33 -19.03 13.32
C ASP A 23 21.65 -17.55 13.58
N LYS A 24 22.04 -16.90 12.49
CA LYS A 24 22.07 -15.47 12.30
C LYS A 24 21.39 -15.19 10.97
N GLU A 25 20.16 -15.70 10.81
CA GLU A 25 19.10 -14.83 10.29
C GLU A 25 18.88 -13.69 11.32
N GLU A 26 19.91 -12.88 11.56
CA GLU A 26 19.68 -11.46 11.71
C GLU A 26 19.07 -11.08 10.37
N ALA A 27 17.74 -11.09 10.31
CA ALA A 27 17.01 -10.29 9.35
C ALA A 27 17.52 -8.87 9.55
N LYS A 28 18.61 -8.52 8.86
CA LYS A 28 18.99 -7.15 8.62
C LYS A 28 17.79 -6.59 7.91
N PHE A 29 16.91 -5.96 8.68
CA PHE A 29 15.89 -5.06 8.19
C PHE A 29 16.67 -3.95 7.48
N HIS A 30 17.05 -4.23 6.23
CA HIS A 30 17.66 -3.26 5.36
C HIS A 30 16.55 -2.27 5.06
N TYR A 31 16.45 -1.24 5.88
CA TYR A 31 15.53 -0.14 5.67
C TYR A 31 15.74 0.40 4.26
N LYS A 32 14.71 0.30 3.43
CA LYS A 32 14.70 0.88 2.08
C LYS A 32 13.81 2.13 2.13
N PRO A 33 14.39 3.35 2.14
CA PRO A 33 13.61 4.59 2.12
C PRO A 33 12.53 4.64 1.02
N GLU A 34 12.79 3.95 -0.08
CA GLU A 34 11.91 3.83 -1.24
C GLU A 34 10.63 3.06 -0.89
N ILE A 35 10.73 1.99 -0.08
CA ILE A 35 9.56 1.25 0.41
C ILE A 35 8.72 2.17 1.29
N TYR A 36 9.35 2.93 2.19
CA TYR A 36 8.67 3.81 3.13
C TYR A 36 7.80 4.86 2.44
N LYS A 37 8.29 5.51 1.36
CA LYS A 37 7.47 6.51 0.64
C LYS A 37 6.26 5.89 -0.06
N HIS A 38 6.40 4.68 -0.62
CA HIS A 38 5.28 4.00 -1.29
C HIS A 38 4.23 3.58 -0.26
N ASP A 39 4.69 3.02 0.87
CA ASP A 39 3.87 2.62 2.00
C ASP A 39 3.11 3.81 2.61
N GLN A 40 3.79 4.93 2.82
CA GLN A 40 3.18 6.14 3.38
C GLN A 40 2.04 6.66 2.51
N VAL A 41 2.21 6.71 1.18
CA VAL A 41 1.17 7.22 0.27
C VAL A 41 -0.03 6.26 0.24
N ILE A 42 0.20 4.96 0.19
CA ILE A 42 -0.87 3.95 0.21
C ILE A 42 -1.63 3.99 1.56
N THR A 43 -0.91 4.03 2.68
CA THR A 43 -1.48 4.10 4.02
C THR A 43 -2.30 5.38 4.23
N ASN A 44 -1.76 6.54 3.85
CA ASN A 44 -2.49 7.81 3.93
C ASN A 44 -3.75 7.81 3.08
N THR A 45 -3.71 7.18 1.90
CA THR A 45 -4.90 7.02 1.05
C THR A 45 -5.96 6.17 1.76
N SER A 46 -5.57 5.04 2.36
CA SER A 46 -6.50 4.18 3.11
C SER A 46 -7.19 4.95 4.24
N ILE A 47 -6.42 5.72 5.02
CA ILE A 47 -6.95 6.55 6.11
C ILE A 47 -7.96 7.58 5.59
N ILE A 48 -7.69 8.20 4.44
CA ILE A 48 -8.60 9.19 3.84
C ILE A 48 -9.87 8.53 3.31
N ASN A 49 -9.76 7.41 2.61
CA ASN A 49 -10.92 6.65 2.15
C ASN A 49 -11.82 6.24 3.33
N ASP A 50 -11.23 5.75 4.44
CA ASP A 50 -11.98 5.40 5.64
C ASP A 50 -12.64 6.62 6.30
N SER A 51 -11.98 7.78 6.29
CA SER A 51 -12.53 9.03 6.80
C SER A 51 -13.72 9.51 5.97
N VAL A 52 -13.64 9.40 4.65
CA VAL A 52 -14.75 9.70 3.75
C VAL A 52 -15.91 8.73 3.94
N TYR A 53 -15.63 7.43 4.07
CA TYR A 53 -16.65 6.42 4.38
C TYR A 53 -17.41 6.80 5.66
N ARG A 54 -16.70 7.09 6.76
CA ARG A 54 -17.33 7.50 8.03
C ARG A 54 -18.17 8.76 7.87
N SER A 55 -17.62 9.78 7.22
CA SER A 55 -18.36 11.03 6.91
C SER A 55 -19.64 10.77 6.12
N THR A 56 -19.60 9.77 5.24
CA THR A 56 -20.73 9.38 4.40
C THR A 56 -21.83 8.66 5.19
N VAL A 57 -21.45 7.77 6.12
CA VAL A 57 -22.39 7.13 7.05
C VAL A 57 -23.02 8.18 7.99
N GLU A 58 -22.25 9.20 8.37
CA GLU A 58 -22.65 10.26 9.28
C GLU A 58 -23.50 11.37 8.63
N PHE A 59 -23.73 11.36 7.31
CA PHE A 59 -24.52 12.40 6.62
C PHE A 59 -25.88 12.66 7.27
N ASN A 60 -26.53 11.62 7.78
CA ASN A 60 -27.85 11.71 8.41
C ASN A 60 -27.81 11.97 9.92
N VAL A 61 -26.61 12.00 10.51
CA VAL A 61 -26.41 12.13 11.97
C VAL A 61 -25.81 13.49 12.34
N VAL A 62 -24.92 14.02 11.50
CA VAL A 62 -24.12 15.23 11.82
C VAL A 62 -24.57 16.47 11.05
N SER A 63 -25.21 16.29 9.90
CA SER A 63 -25.54 17.38 8.98
C SER A 63 -27.06 17.56 8.85
N ASN A 64 -27.57 18.72 9.26
CA ASN A 64 -29.01 18.98 9.35
C ASN A 64 -29.60 19.63 8.09
N THR A 65 -28.75 20.13 7.18
CA THR A 65 -29.18 20.80 5.96
C THR A 65 -28.54 20.18 4.73
N ASP A 66 -29.23 20.24 3.58
CA ASP A 66 -28.63 19.74 2.33
C ASP A 66 -27.43 20.59 1.90
N GLU A 67 -27.36 21.86 2.32
CA GLU A 67 -26.19 22.73 2.11
C GLU A 67 -24.95 22.22 2.84
N ASP A 68 -25.07 21.87 4.13
CA ASP A 68 -23.98 21.28 4.92
C ASP A 68 -23.51 19.94 4.32
N LYS A 69 -24.45 19.12 3.83
CA LYS A 69 -24.14 17.84 3.15
C LYS A 69 -23.41 18.08 1.83
N LEU A 70 -23.82 19.10 1.07
CA LEU A 70 -23.19 19.49 -0.18
C LEU A 70 -21.75 19.97 0.05
N GLU A 71 -21.52 20.81 1.06
CA GLU A 71 -20.17 21.27 1.42
C GLU A 71 -19.28 20.09 1.83
N LEU A 72 -19.81 19.17 2.65
CA LEU A 72 -19.07 17.98 3.07
C LEU A 72 -18.72 17.07 1.88
N CYS A 73 -19.63 16.90 0.91
CA CYS A 73 -19.34 16.17 -0.33
C CYS A 73 -18.16 16.81 -1.08
N ARG A 74 -18.21 18.13 -1.31
CA ARG A 74 -17.15 18.88 -2.02
C ARG A 74 -15.79 18.75 -1.34
N LYS A 75 -15.76 18.92 -0.02
CA LYS A 75 -14.53 18.78 0.79
C LYS A 75 -13.95 17.37 0.70
N ASN A 76 -14.81 16.34 0.69
CA ASN A 76 -14.36 14.96 0.55
C ASN A 76 -13.87 14.65 -0.87
N ILE A 77 -14.54 15.18 -1.91
CA ILE A 77 -14.06 15.08 -3.30
C ILE A 77 -12.67 15.69 -3.43
N GLU A 78 -12.45 16.91 -2.93
CA GLU A 78 -11.14 17.59 -3.00
C GLU A 78 -10.03 16.77 -2.33
N LYS A 79 -10.29 16.22 -1.14
CA LYS A 79 -9.34 15.36 -0.42
C LYS A 79 -8.99 14.11 -1.24
N LEU A 80 -9.99 13.46 -1.82
CA LEU A 80 -9.80 12.24 -2.61
C LEU A 80 -9.05 12.53 -3.91
N GLU A 81 -9.39 13.61 -4.62
CA GLU A 81 -8.71 14.04 -5.85
C GLU A 81 -7.24 14.37 -5.56
N THR A 82 -6.96 15.04 -4.44
CA THR A 82 -5.59 15.30 -3.98
C THR A 82 -4.81 14.01 -3.73
N GLN A 83 -5.43 12.99 -3.11
CA GLN A 83 -4.76 11.71 -2.89
C GLN A 83 -4.59 10.89 -4.17
N LEU A 84 -5.57 10.95 -5.07
CA LEU A 84 -5.47 10.30 -6.38
C LEU A 84 -4.26 10.84 -7.16
N ALA A 85 -4.07 12.17 -7.19
CA ALA A 85 -2.91 12.78 -7.82
C ALA A 85 -1.59 12.30 -7.20
N LYS A 86 -1.51 12.24 -5.86
CA LYS A 86 -0.30 11.73 -5.15
C LYS A 86 -0.01 10.26 -5.45
N LEU A 87 -1.05 9.43 -5.53
CA LEU A 87 -0.92 8.02 -5.91
C LEU A 87 -0.34 7.89 -7.33
N GLU A 88 -0.91 8.61 -8.29
CA GLU A 88 -0.48 8.58 -9.69
C GLU A 88 0.95 9.08 -9.86
N GLU A 89 1.30 10.21 -9.22
CA GLU A 89 2.66 10.76 -9.22
C GLU A 89 3.67 9.76 -8.63
N THR A 90 3.38 9.23 -7.43
CA THR A 90 4.32 8.33 -6.74
C THR A 90 4.46 6.99 -7.46
N LYS A 91 3.39 6.51 -8.11
CA LYS A 91 3.43 5.32 -8.96
C LYS A 91 4.39 5.48 -10.13
N LEU A 92 4.49 6.66 -10.74
CA LEU A 92 5.41 6.89 -11.86
C LEU A 92 6.87 6.68 -11.45
N LEU A 93 7.21 7.06 -10.21
CA LEU A 93 8.55 6.92 -9.65
C LEU A 93 8.99 5.45 -9.50
N LEU A 94 8.04 4.50 -9.42
CA LEU A 94 8.31 3.08 -9.21
C LEU A 94 9.19 2.47 -10.32
N LYS A 95 9.07 3.00 -11.54
CA LYS A 95 9.87 2.54 -12.69
C LYS A 95 11.36 2.80 -12.47
N ASP A 96 11.69 3.94 -11.87
CA ASP A 96 13.06 4.41 -11.69
C ASP A 96 13.76 3.84 -10.44
N GLU A 97 13.01 3.11 -9.59
CA GLU A 97 13.55 2.56 -8.35
C GLU A 97 14.53 1.41 -8.55
N LYS A 98 15.83 1.69 -8.43
CA LYS A 98 16.88 0.67 -8.63
C LYS A 98 17.02 -0.31 -7.46
N LYS A 99 16.55 0.06 -6.26
CA LYS A 99 16.69 -0.76 -5.03
C LYS A 99 15.57 -1.78 -4.84
N LEU A 100 14.53 -1.71 -5.67
CA LEU A 100 13.43 -2.67 -5.66
C LEU A 100 13.68 -3.78 -6.68
N THR A 101 13.51 -5.01 -6.23
CA THR A 101 13.47 -6.19 -7.08
C THR A 101 12.25 -6.14 -8.00
N LYS A 102 12.29 -6.92 -9.08
CA LYS A 102 11.14 -7.05 -10.00
C LYS A 102 9.86 -7.53 -9.30
N LYS A 103 9.99 -8.40 -8.29
CA LYS A 103 8.85 -8.91 -7.50
C LYS A 103 8.23 -7.79 -6.66
N GLU A 104 9.06 -7.05 -5.91
CA GLU A 104 8.60 -5.91 -5.10
C GLU A 104 7.93 -4.83 -5.98
N LYS A 105 8.50 -4.51 -7.15
CA LYS A 105 7.87 -3.56 -8.09
C LYS A 105 6.50 -4.02 -8.54
N LYS A 106 6.35 -5.29 -8.92
CA LYS A 106 5.05 -5.84 -9.35
C LYS A 106 4.02 -5.79 -8.23
N GLU A 107 4.43 -6.06 -6.99
CA GLU A 107 3.57 -5.94 -5.82
C GLU A 107 3.09 -4.50 -5.61
N TRP A 108 4.01 -3.53 -5.66
CA TRP A 108 3.65 -2.11 -5.60
C TRP A 108 2.74 -1.67 -6.74
N GLU A 109 2.97 -2.12 -7.97
CA GLU A 109 2.09 -1.82 -9.11
C GLU A 109 0.65 -2.28 -8.86
N ASN A 110 0.47 -3.46 -8.24
CA ASN A 110 -0.85 -3.96 -7.86
C ASN A 110 -1.46 -3.11 -6.73
N ASN A 111 -0.69 -2.83 -5.68
CA ASN A 111 -1.15 -1.99 -4.57
C ASN A 111 -1.60 -0.60 -5.06
N TYR A 112 -0.84 0.02 -5.94
CA TYR A 112 -1.22 1.29 -6.57
C TYR A 112 -2.48 1.16 -7.42
N LYS A 113 -2.61 0.09 -8.20
CA LYS A 113 -3.81 -0.15 -9.03
C LYS A 113 -5.05 -0.26 -8.15
N ASP A 114 -4.97 -0.98 -7.05
CA ASP A 114 -6.09 -1.19 -6.14
C ASP A 114 -6.45 0.10 -5.38
N ALA A 115 -5.45 0.82 -4.86
CA ALA A 115 -5.65 2.10 -4.20
C ALA A 115 -6.26 3.15 -5.13
N ILE A 116 -5.74 3.30 -6.35
CA ILE A 116 -6.27 4.23 -7.37
C ILE A 116 -7.73 3.90 -7.69
N LYS A 117 -8.02 2.61 -7.94
CA LYS A 117 -9.39 2.16 -8.26
C LYS A 117 -10.35 2.45 -7.10
N SER A 118 -9.94 2.18 -5.87
CA SER A 118 -10.73 2.46 -4.67
C SER A 118 -11.02 3.96 -4.53
N THR A 119 -10.00 4.81 -4.65
CA THR A 119 -10.15 6.27 -4.53
C THR A 119 -11.04 6.83 -5.64
N GLN A 120 -10.88 6.37 -6.89
CA GLN A 120 -11.76 6.75 -8.01
C GLN A 120 -13.22 6.35 -7.76
N SER A 121 -13.46 5.18 -7.16
CA SER A 121 -14.81 4.75 -6.77
C SER A 121 -15.43 5.69 -5.75
N TRP A 122 -14.67 6.07 -4.73
CA TRP A 122 -15.12 7.03 -3.70
C TRP A 122 -15.38 8.42 -4.28
N ILE A 123 -14.54 8.91 -5.19
CA ILE A 123 -14.79 10.19 -5.90
C ILE A 123 -16.11 10.13 -6.66
N LYS A 124 -16.37 9.02 -7.37
CA LYS A 124 -17.61 8.83 -8.12
C LYS A 124 -18.82 8.82 -7.18
N GLU A 125 -18.77 8.06 -6.09
CA GLU A 125 -19.84 8.02 -5.10
C GLU A 125 -20.11 9.40 -4.49
N MET A 126 -19.05 10.15 -4.20
CA MET A 126 -19.21 11.48 -3.63
C MET A 126 -19.78 12.49 -4.61
N LYS A 127 -19.41 12.41 -5.90
CA LYS A 127 -20.03 13.21 -6.97
C LYS A 127 -21.49 12.83 -7.21
N THR A 128 -21.87 11.58 -6.98
CA THR A 128 -23.28 11.16 -7.01
C THR A 128 -24.05 11.81 -5.85
N LYS A 129 -23.54 11.70 -4.62
CA LYS A 129 -24.15 12.32 -3.44
C LYS A 129 -24.22 13.84 -3.53
N GLU A 130 -23.18 14.50 -4.06
CA GLU A 130 -23.19 15.95 -4.30
C GLU A 130 -24.41 16.36 -5.15
N LYS A 131 -24.73 15.59 -6.20
CA LYS A 131 -25.89 15.86 -7.07
C LYS A 131 -27.23 15.64 -6.38
N GLU A 132 -27.31 14.74 -5.40
CA GLU A 132 -28.55 14.50 -4.63
C GLU A 132 -28.92 15.72 -3.75
N TYR A 133 -27.95 16.54 -3.37
CA TYR A 133 -28.13 17.72 -2.53
C TYR A 133 -28.11 19.04 -3.30
N LEU A 134 -27.98 19.01 -4.63
CA LEU A 134 -28.14 20.23 -5.43
C LEU A 134 -29.61 20.69 -5.37
N PRO A 135 -29.88 21.99 -5.21
CA PRO A 135 -31.24 22.49 -5.27
C PRO A 135 -31.85 22.19 -6.63
N THR A 136 -33.04 21.61 -6.65
CA THR A 136 -33.84 21.49 -7.86
C THR A 136 -34.23 22.89 -8.34
N GLU A 137 -33.91 23.22 -9.59
CA GLU A 137 -34.45 24.42 -10.23
C GLU A 137 -35.97 24.28 -10.33
N GLU A 138 -36.71 25.09 -9.56
CA GLU A 138 -38.17 25.26 -9.65
C GLU A 138 -38.56 26.16 -10.84
#